data_AF-A0AAD3CFS7-F1
#
_entry.id   AF-A0AAD3CFS7-F1
#
_cell.length_a   1.000
_cell.length_b   1.000
_cell.length_c   1.000
_cell.angle_alpha   90.00
_cell.angle_beta   90.00
_cell.angle_gamma   90.00
#
_symmetry.space_group_name_H-M   'P 1'
#
loop_
_entity.id
_entity.type
_entity.pdbx_description
1 polymer ?
#
loop_
_entity_poly.entity_id
_entity_poly.type
_entity_poly.pdbx_seq_one_letter_code
_entity_poly.pdbx_strand_id
1 'polypeptide(L)'
;MNRLAIRSGISILRPARLSANSRYMKRWMTNHSSSNKPNWRQNGTPEIVIGTTILTLLGVDYYLQSQQEKSRQEIMSQLQNTIRQDELKEKERSDLPSEEETKAMKSLFTCIVRRLPKYFDGSKCLMGVQVGDTVQVLEEHVGPDKMYHLCRLEKQNEKRGSTAVTVGWFPIQCLEKVKL
;
A
#
# COMPACT_ATOMS: atom_id res chain seq x y z
N MET A 1 -39.08 -20.71 -24.14
CA MET A 1 -38.82 -21.48 -22.91
C MET A 1 -38.18 -20.56 -21.87
N ASN A 2 -38.87 -20.45 -20.73
CA ASN A 2 -38.50 -19.96 -19.40
C ASN A 2 -38.00 -18.51 -19.19
N ARG A 3 -38.99 -17.68 -18.80
CA ARG A 3 -38.88 -16.51 -17.90
C ARG A 3 -38.71 -16.98 -16.43
N LEU A 4 -38.22 -16.10 -15.55
CA LEU A 4 -38.73 -15.75 -14.18
C LEU A 4 -37.62 -14.98 -13.40
N ALA A 5 -37.81 -13.68 -13.09
CA ALA A 5 -38.35 -13.10 -11.84
C ALA A 5 -37.28 -13.00 -10.72
N ILE A 6 -36.76 -11.82 -10.33
CA ILE A 6 -37.34 -10.73 -9.50
C ILE A 6 -37.93 -11.21 -8.16
N ARG A 7 -37.30 -10.77 -7.05
CA ARG A 7 -37.77 -10.52 -5.65
C ARG A 7 -36.61 -10.85 -4.68
N SER A 8 -36.34 -10.18 -3.55
CA SER A 8 -37.04 -9.16 -2.75
C SER A 8 -36.26 -8.90 -1.44
N GLY A 9 -36.42 -7.69 -0.86
CA GLY A 9 -36.44 -7.42 0.60
C GLY A 9 -35.08 -7.17 1.28
N ILE A 10 -34.70 -5.97 1.74
CA ILE A 10 -35.29 -5.12 2.80
C ILE A 10 -35.38 -5.90 4.12
N SER A 11 -34.64 -5.57 5.18
CA SER A 11 -35.14 -4.63 6.19
C SER A 11 -34.05 -4.12 7.15
N ILE A 12 -33.97 -2.80 7.24
CA ILE A 12 -33.32 -1.99 8.28
C ILE A 12 -34.20 -2.03 9.53
N LEU A 13 -33.63 -2.33 10.71
CA LEU A 13 -34.34 -2.27 12.00
C LEU A 13 -33.59 -1.34 12.99
N ARG A 14 -34.03 -0.09 13.03
CA ARG A 14 -34.30 0.69 14.27
C ARG A 14 -35.84 0.69 14.42
N PRO A 15 -36.49 1.10 15.55
CA PRO A 15 -36.05 1.86 16.72
C PRO A 15 -36.53 1.20 18.06
N ALA A 16 -36.37 1.80 19.25
CA ALA A 16 -37.45 2.57 19.88
C ALA A 16 -36.97 3.33 21.14
N ARG A 17 -37.27 4.64 21.15
CA ARG A 17 -37.38 5.51 22.32
C ARG A 17 -38.84 5.47 22.78
N LEU A 18 -39.09 5.10 24.03
CA LEU A 18 -40.29 5.37 24.83
C LEU A 18 -39.82 5.30 26.30
N SER A 19 -40.32 6.01 27.30
CA SER A 19 -41.22 7.15 27.45
C SER A 19 -41.18 7.43 28.95
N ALA A 20 -41.19 8.69 29.34
CA ALA A 20 -41.38 9.08 30.73
C ALA A 20 -42.80 8.75 31.22
N ASN A 21 -42.92 8.34 32.49
CA ASN A 21 -44.04 8.59 33.40
C ASN A 21 -43.57 8.15 34.81
N SER A 22 -43.26 9.04 35.77
CA SER A 22 -44.10 10.00 36.48
C SER A 22 -45.11 9.39 37.48
N ARG A 23 -44.65 9.40 38.75
CA ARG A 23 -45.36 9.87 39.98
C ARG A 23 -46.11 8.87 40.89
N TYR A 24 -45.94 9.21 42.18
CA TYR A 24 -46.65 8.82 43.41
C TYR A 24 -46.22 7.46 44.03
N MET A 25 -45.93 7.29 45.32
CA MET A 25 -46.10 8.15 46.50
C MET A 25 -45.23 7.65 47.66
N LYS A 26 -44.75 8.61 48.47
CA LYS A 26 -44.31 8.55 49.87
C LYS A 26 -44.59 7.26 50.66
N ARG A 27 -43.57 6.74 51.37
CA ARG A 27 -43.76 6.29 52.75
C ARG A 27 -42.51 6.45 53.63
N TRP A 28 -42.56 7.53 54.40
CA TRP A 28 -42.15 7.69 55.81
C TRP A 28 -40.74 7.30 56.28
N MET A 29 -40.10 8.31 56.86
CA MET A 29 -38.94 8.26 57.74
C MET A 29 -39.10 7.26 58.89
N THR A 30 -38.02 6.57 59.21
CA THR A 30 -37.58 6.36 60.60
C THR A 30 -36.07 6.54 60.67
N ASN A 31 -35.64 7.61 61.32
CA ASN A 31 -34.33 7.74 61.93
C ASN A 31 -34.14 6.58 62.92
N HIS A 32 -32.97 5.94 62.93
CA HIS A 32 -32.21 5.65 64.15
C HIS A 32 -30.76 5.29 63.79
N SER A 33 -29.87 6.16 64.26
CA SER A 33 -28.52 5.90 64.73
C SER A 33 -27.98 4.46 64.56
N SER A 34 -26.97 4.33 63.71
CA SER A 34 -25.81 3.49 64.04
C SER A 34 -24.58 4.10 63.39
N SER A 35 -23.88 4.93 64.16
CA SER A 35 -22.48 5.23 63.92
C SER A 35 -21.67 3.95 64.18
N ASN A 36 -21.77 2.99 63.28
CA ASN A 36 -20.82 1.89 63.21
C ASN A 36 -19.57 2.44 62.54
N LYS A 37 -18.67 3.00 63.35
CA LYS A 37 -17.27 3.14 62.95
C LYS A 37 -16.79 1.73 62.61
N PRO A 38 -16.44 1.43 61.36
CA PRO A 38 -15.94 0.10 61.03
C PRO A 38 -14.61 -0.10 61.79
N ASN A 39 -14.58 -1.13 62.62
CA ASN A 39 -13.36 -1.66 63.21
C ASN A 39 -12.49 -2.22 62.08
N TRP A 40 -11.73 -1.38 61.36
CA TRP A 40 -10.77 -1.77 60.33
C TRP A 40 -9.51 -2.45 60.88
N ARG A 41 -9.62 -3.15 62.02
CA ARG A 41 -8.46 -3.72 62.71
C ARG A 41 -8.53 -5.22 62.95
N GLN A 42 -9.51 -5.92 62.42
CA GLN A 42 -9.54 -7.37 62.51
C GLN A 42 -10.02 -7.98 61.19
N ASN A 43 -9.16 -8.82 60.62
CA ASN A 43 -9.27 -9.63 59.39
C ASN A 43 -8.59 -8.97 58.19
N GLY A 44 -7.38 -9.45 57.86
CA GLY A 44 -6.57 -9.03 56.68
C GLY A 44 -7.16 -9.42 55.31
N THR A 45 -8.48 -9.59 55.27
CA THR A 45 -9.27 -9.90 54.08
C THR A 45 -9.37 -8.73 53.10
N PRO A 46 -9.51 -7.44 53.51
CA PRO A 46 -9.65 -6.35 52.54
C PRO A 46 -8.35 -6.08 51.77
N GLU A 47 -7.18 -6.25 52.38
CA GLU A 47 -5.89 -6.09 51.71
C GLU A 47 -5.69 -7.15 50.62
N ILE A 48 -6.12 -8.40 50.88
CA ILE A 48 -6.06 -9.49 49.89
C ILE A 48 -7.00 -9.19 48.71
N VAL A 49 -8.20 -8.67 48.97
CA VAL A 49 -9.15 -8.29 47.91
C VAL A 49 -8.60 -7.16 47.05
N ILE A 50 -7.97 -6.15 47.64
CA ILE A 50 -7.34 -5.05 46.89
C ILE A 50 -6.14 -5.55 46.09
N GLY A 51 -5.29 -6.40 46.68
CA GLY A 51 -4.13 -6.97 45.98
C GLY A 51 -4.53 -7.84 44.79
N THR A 52 -5.54 -8.69 44.97
CA THR A 52 -6.05 -9.58 43.91
C THR A 52 -6.70 -8.78 42.77
N THR A 53 -7.49 -7.74 43.08
CA THR A 53 -8.10 -6.90 42.04
C THR A 53 -7.05 -6.18 41.19
N ILE A 54 -6.02 -5.59 41.81
CA ILE A 54 -4.92 -4.95 41.07
C ILE A 54 -4.18 -5.97 40.21
N LEU A 55 -3.88 -7.15 40.74
CA LEU A 55 -3.19 -8.21 40.00
C LEU A 55 -4.01 -8.67 38.78
N THR A 56 -5.33 -8.82 38.93
CA THR A 56 -6.20 -9.19 37.81
C THR A 56 -6.25 -8.12 36.73
N LEU A 57 -6.29 -6.83 37.10
CA LEU A 57 -6.27 -5.72 36.15
C LEU A 57 -4.98 -5.71 35.33
N LEU A 58 -3.82 -5.80 36.00
CA LEU A 58 -2.53 -5.85 35.32
C LEU A 58 -2.38 -7.12 34.45
N GLY A 59 -2.90 -8.25 34.90
CA GLY A 59 -2.88 -9.50 34.14
C GLY A 59 -3.69 -9.41 32.85
N VAL A 60 -4.88 -8.80 32.89
CA VAL A 60 -5.71 -8.58 31.70
C VAL A 60 -5.04 -7.61 30.74
N ASP A 61 -4.47 -6.51 31.25
CA ASP A 61 -3.79 -5.51 30.42
C ASP A 61 -2.55 -6.10 29.72
N TYR A 62 -1.73 -6.85 30.48
CA TYR A 62 -0.59 -7.58 29.93
C TYR A 62 -1.00 -8.61 28.87
N TYR A 63 -2.10 -9.33 29.10
CA TYR A 63 -2.62 -10.31 28.15
C TYR A 63 -3.06 -9.66 26.84
N LEU A 64 -3.80 -8.54 26.92
CA LEU A 64 -4.23 -7.78 25.74
C LEU A 64 -3.03 -7.20 24.97
N GLN A 65 -2.04 -6.68 25.68
CA GLN A 65 -0.83 -6.14 25.07
C GLN A 65 -0.02 -7.24 24.36
N SER A 66 0.07 -8.43 24.96
CA SER A 66 0.74 -9.59 24.35
C SER A 66 0.07 -10.04 23.04
N GLN A 67 -1.26 -10.00 22.96
CA GLN A 67 -2.00 -10.31 21.73
C GLN A 67 -1.70 -9.28 20.62
N GLN A 68 -1.68 -7.98 20.96
CA GLN A 68 -1.37 -6.94 19.99
C GLN A 68 0.05 -7.06 19.43
N GLU A 69 1.02 -7.40 20.27
CA GLU A 69 2.41 -7.55 19.84
C GLU A 69 2.57 -8.68 18.80
N LYS A 70 1.85 -9.79 18.96
CA LYS A 70 1.83 -10.87 17.97
C LYS A 70 1.32 -10.41 16.61
N SER A 71 0.21 -9.67 16.59
CA SER A 71 -0.35 -9.13 15.33
C SER A 71 0.61 -8.14 14.66
N ARG A 72 1.33 -7.32 15.45
CA ARG A 72 2.33 -6.39 14.89
C ARG A 72 3.52 -7.14 14.27
N GLN A 73 4.00 -8.19 14.93
CA GLN A 73 5.09 -9.02 14.40
C GLN A 73 4.71 -9.73 13.11
N GLU A 74 3.48 -10.25 13.01
CA GLU A 74 2.98 -10.86 11.78
C GLU A 74 2.95 -9.86 10.62
N ILE A 75 2.38 -8.67 10.82
CA ILE A 75 2.34 -7.60 9.81
C ILE A 75 3.77 -7.19 9.40
N MET A 76 4.67 -7.03 10.37
CA MET A 76 6.07 -6.67 10.11
C MET A 76 6.78 -7.73 9.26
N SER A 77 6.54 -9.02 9.56
CA SER A 77 7.13 -10.13 8.81
C SER A 77 6.60 -10.22 7.37
N GLN A 78 5.31 -9.92 7.17
CA GLN A 78 4.71 -9.87 5.84
C GLN A 78 5.33 -8.73 5.01
N LEU A 79 5.47 -7.54 5.60
CA LEU A 79 6.11 -6.41 4.93
C LEU A 79 7.56 -6.71 4.55
N GLN A 80 8.35 -7.30 5.46
CA GLN A 80 9.73 -7.68 5.17
C GLN A 80 9.82 -8.69 4.01
N ASN A 81 8.92 -9.68 3.98
CA ASN A 81 8.88 -10.64 2.90
C ASN A 81 8.49 -10.00 1.56
N THR A 82 7.55 -9.05 1.56
CA THR A 82 7.18 -8.30 0.35
C THR A 82 8.34 -7.44 -0.14
N ILE A 83 9.01 -6.68 0.75
CA ILE A 83 10.18 -5.87 0.39
C ILE A 83 11.27 -6.75 -0.22
N ARG A 84 11.58 -7.89 0.41
CA ARG A 84 12.59 -8.83 -0.10
C ARG A 84 12.21 -9.41 -1.46
N GLN A 85 10.94 -9.71 -1.68
CA GLN A 85 10.45 -10.16 -2.99
C GLN A 85 10.54 -9.06 -4.04
N ASP A 86 10.25 -7.81 -3.67
CA ASP A 86 10.34 -6.68 -4.58
C ASP A 86 11.80 -6.36 -4.92
N GLU A 87 12.72 -6.43 -3.96
CA GLU A 87 14.18 -6.32 -4.21
C GLU A 87 14.69 -7.42 -5.15
N LEU A 88 14.23 -8.66 -4.96
CA LEU A 88 14.60 -9.78 -5.84
C LEU A 88 14.03 -9.61 -7.25
N LYS A 89 12.77 -9.17 -7.38
CA LYS A 89 12.16 -8.84 -8.68
C LYS A 89 12.81 -7.63 -9.33
N GLU A 90 13.25 -6.65 -8.56
CA GLU A 90 14.00 -5.51 -9.07
C GLU A 90 15.36 -5.96 -9.56
N LYS A 91 16.04 -6.87 -8.84
CA LYS A 91 17.31 -7.45 -9.28
C LYS A 91 17.15 -8.26 -10.58
N GLU A 92 16.14 -9.13 -10.66
CA GLU A 92 15.80 -9.90 -11.87
C GLU A 92 15.34 -8.99 -13.03
N ARG A 93 14.78 -7.82 -12.75
CA ARG A 93 14.46 -6.80 -13.77
C ARG A 93 15.65 -5.92 -14.15
N SER A 94 16.61 -5.74 -13.24
CA SER A 94 17.88 -5.05 -13.49
C SER A 94 18.87 -5.91 -14.27
N ASP A 95 18.63 -7.22 -14.34
CA ASP A 95 19.08 -8.09 -15.44
C ASP A 95 18.30 -7.73 -16.74
N LEU A 96 18.26 -6.44 -17.05
CA LEU A 96 18.15 -5.98 -18.42
C LEU A 96 19.31 -6.62 -19.20
N PRO A 97 19.09 -7.01 -20.47
CA PRO A 97 20.12 -7.61 -21.30
C PRO A 97 21.39 -6.79 -21.19
N SER A 98 22.50 -7.46 -20.85
CA SER A 98 23.85 -6.89 -20.76
C SER A 98 24.04 -5.89 -21.91
N GLU A 99 24.78 -4.79 -21.68
CA GLU A 99 25.12 -3.82 -22.74
C GLU A 99 25.66 -4.49 -24.03
N GLU A 100 26.19 -5.71 -23.91
CA GLU A 100 26.62 -6.56 -25.00
C GLU A 100 25.46 -7.17 -25.82
N GLU A 101 24.39 -7.62 -25.19
CA GLU A 101 23.21 -8.19 -25.87
C GLU A 101 22.38 -7.10 -26.57
N THR A 102 22.29 -5.91 -25.98
CA THR A 102 21.59 -4.77 -26.62
C THR A 102 22.38 -4.20 -27.80
N LYS A 103 23.70 -4.33 -27.84
CA LYS A 103 24.52 -4.03 -29.03
C LYS A 103 24.30 -5.03 -30.16
N ALA A 104 24.06 -6.30 -29.83
CA ALA A 104 23.83 -7.35 -30.81
C ALA A 104 22.44 -7.28 -31.49
N MET A 105 21.46 -6.62 -30.85
CA MET A 105 20.15 -6.41 -31.46
C MET A 105 20.25 -5.48 -32.68
N LYS A 106 19.85 -6.02 -33.84
CA LYS A 106 19.79 -5.28 -35.11
C LYS A 106 18.67 -4.23 -35.05
N SER A 107 19.00 -2.96 -35.23
CA SER A 107 18.02 -1.89 -35.35
C SER A 107 17.18 -2.07 -36.61
N LEU A 108 15.86 -1.92 -36.49
CA LEU A 108 14.93 -2.01 -37.62
C LEU A 108 15.03 -0.76 -38.52
N PHE A 109 14.94 0.42 -37.91
CA PHE A 109 15.04 1.72 -38.58
C PHE A 109 15.37 2.81 -37.56
N THR A 110 15.68 3.99 -38.09
CA THR A 110 16.08 5.16 -37.31
C THR A 110 14.96 6.18 -37.27
N CYS A 111 14.75 6.81 -36.10
CA CYS A 111 13.76 7.85 -35.89
C CYS A 111 14.40 9.11 -35.30
N ILE A 112 13.79 10.26 -35.57
CA ILE A 112 14.11 11.53 -34.92
C ILE A 112 13.01 11.88 -33.93
N VAL A 113 13.41 12.37 -32.76
CA VAL A 113 12.50 12.78 -31.70
C VAL A 113 11.96 14.18 -32.00
N ARG A 114 10.65 14.28 -32.25
CA ARG A 114 9.97 15.55 -32.56
C ARG A 114 9.48 16.30 -31.33
N ARG A 115 9.02 15.57 -30.32
CA ARG A 115 8.36 16.13 -29.13
C ARG A 115 8.71 15.29 -27.90
N LEU A 116 8.76 15.94 -26.73
CA LEU A 116 8.93 15.29 -25.43
C LEU A 116 7.61 15.37 -24.65
N PRO A 117 7.03 14.25 -24.21
CA PRO A 117 5.84 14.29 -23.37
C PRO A 117 6.18 14.88 -21.99
N LYS A 118 5.32 15.77 -21.47
CA LYS A 118 5.55 16.48 -20.20
C LYS A 118 5.60 15.56 -18.97
N TYR A 119 4.91 14.43 -19.02
CA TYR A 119 4.80 13.47 -17.92
C TYR A 119 5.37 12.10 -18.31
N PHE A 120 6.44 12.10 -19.09
CA PHE A 120 7.12 10.87 -19.49
C PHE A 120 8.08 10.41 -18.41
N ASP A 121 7.52 9.86 -17.33
CA ASP A 121 8.27 9.25 -16.24
C ASP A 121 7.75 7.84 -16.00
N GLY A 122 8.63 6.87 -16.22
CA GLY A 122 8.29 5.46 -16.12
C GLY A 122 9.56 4.63 -16.00
N SER A 123 9.49 3.55 -15.23
CA SER A 123 10.63 2.66 -14.95
C SER A 123 11.22 2.00 -16.21
N LYS A 124 10.52 2.04 -17.34
CA LYS A 124 10.99 1.52 -18.64
C LYS A 124 11.11 2.59 -19.72
N CYS A 125 10.94 3.87 -19.39
CA CYS A 125 10.99 4.96 -20.35
C CYS A 125 12.43 5.29 -20.73
N LEU A 126 12.67 5.62 -22.01
CA LEU A 126 13.97 6.10 -22.46
C LEU A 126 14.22 7.51 -21.90
N MET A 127 15.18 7.62 -20.98
CA MET A 127 15.51 8.86 -20.27
C MET A 127 16.63 9.65 -20.96
N GLY A 128 16.67 10.96 -20.74
CA GLY A 128 17.77 11.82 -21.21
C GLY A 128 17.74 12.19 -22.70
N VAL A 129 16.62 11.94 -23.36
CA VAL A 129 16.35 12.26 -24.77
C VAL A 129 16.04 13.75 -24.95
N GLN A 130 16.56 14.37 -25.99
CA GLN A 130 16.25 15.74 -26.40
C GLN A 130 15.50 15.79 -27.74
N VAL A 131 14.79 16.89 -28.01
CA VAL A 131 14.16 17.10 -29.33
C VAL A 131 15.26 17.24 -30.38
N GLY A 132 15.14 16.50 -31.47
CA GLY A 132 16.15 16.44 -32.53
C GLY A 132 17.12 15.27 -32.38
N ASP A 133 17.12 14.56 -31.25
CA ASP A 133 17.96 13.37 -31.08
C ASP A 133 17.53 12.25 -32.04
N THR A 134 18.54 11.55 -32.55
CA THR A 134 18.35 10.38 -33.40
C THR A 134 18.36 9.12 -32.53
N VAL A 135 17.27 8.36 -32.57
CA VAL A 135 17.11 7.09 -31.84
C VAL A 135 16.96 5.93 -32.81
N GLN A 136 17.52 4.79 -32.45
CA GLN A 136 17.39 3.56 -33.22
C GLN A 136 16.26 2.71 -32.65
N VAL A 137 15.32 2.27 -33.47
CA VAL A 137 14.20 1.41 -33.03
C VAL A 137 14.64 -0.04 -33.11
N LEU A 138 14.56 -0.73 -31.96
CA LEU A 138 14.87 -2.16 -31.83
C LEU A 138 13.61 -3.01 -32.05
N GLU A 139 12.47 -2.57 -31.50
CA GLU A 139 11.20 -3.28 -31.58
C GLU A 139 10.03 -2.31 -31.72
N GLU A 140 9.09 -2.61 -32.62
CA GLU A 140 7.89 -1.81 -32.83
C GLU A 140 6.73 -2.27 -31.93
N HIS A 141 5.79 -1.38 -31.66
CA HIS A 141 4.49 -1.72 -31.06
C HIS A 141 4.55 -2.44 -29.70
N VAL A 142 5.45 -1.99 -28.82
CA VAL A 142 5.63 -2.51 -27.46
C VAL A 142 4.76 -1.78 -26.44
N GLY A 143 4.66 -2.34 -25.23
CA GLY A 143 3.97 -1.73 -24.10
C GLY A 143 2.43 -1.86 -24.13
N PRO A 144 1.73 -1.24 -23.17
CA PRO A 144 0.28 -1.23 -23.13
C PRO A 144 -0.28 -0.53 -24.37
N ASP A 145 -1.34 -1.11 -24.94
CA ASP A 145 -1.99 -0.65 -26.17
C ASP A 145 -1.07 -0.52 -27.40
N LYS A 146 0.13 -1.12 -27.36
CA LYS A 146 1.10 -1.10 -28.47
C LYS A 146 1.48 0.32 -28.93
N MET A 147 1.42 1.29 -28.01
CA MET A 147 1.64 2.72 -28.30
C MET A 147 3.11 3.16 -28.20
N TYR A 148 4.04 2.23 -27.94
CA TYR A 148 5.45 2.54 -27.74
C TYR A 148 6.34 1.76 -28.72
N HIS A 149 7.56 2.25 -28.87
CA HIS A 149 8.66 1.55 -29.51
C HIS A 149 9.79 1.35 -28.51
N LEU A 150 10.48 0.22 -28.58
CA LEU A 150 11.71 0.01 -27.84
C LEU A 150 12.84 0.68 -28.61
N CYS A 151 13.42 1.72 -28.03
CA CYS A 151 14.41 2.57 -28.67
C CYS A 151 15.75 2.50 -27.94
N ARG A 152 16.83 2.62 -28.71
CA ARG A 152 18.21 2.76 -28.25
C ARG A 152 18.69 4.17 -28.59
N LEU A 153 19.23 4.87 -27.59
CA LEU A 153 19.93 6.14 -27.73
C LEU A 153 21.41 5.92 -27.48
N GLU A 154 22.22 6.30 -28.47
CA GLU A 154 23.68 6.29 -28.38
C GLU A 154 24.15 7.73 -28.20
N LYS A 155 24.60 8.08 -26.99
CA LYS A 155 25.14 9.41 -26.72
C LYS A 155 26.65 9.34 -26.63
N GLN A 156 27.32 10.00 -27.56
CA GLN A 156 28.76 10.13 -27.54
C GLN A 156 29.15 11.18 -26.50
N ASN A 157 29.73 10.75 -25.38
CA ASN A 157 30.26 11.69 -24.39
C ASN A 157 31.66 12.15 -24.82
N GLU A 158 31.76 13.34 -25.38
CA GLU A 158 33.03 13.96 -25.81
C GLU A 158 34.09 13.99 -24.70
N LYS A 159 33.67 14.07 -23.42
CA LYS A 159 34.58 14.22 -22.28
C LYS A 159 35.21 12.92 -21.78
N ARG A 160 34.70 11.74 -22.15
CA ARG A 160 35.18 10.45 -21.59
C ARG A 160 35.50 9.39 -22.64
N GLY A 161 35.27 9.65 -23.92
CA GLY A 161 35.47 8.64 -24.98
C GLY A 161 34.57 7.41 -24.85
N SER A 162 33.66 7.39 -23.87
CA SER A 162 32.69 6.32 -23.66
C SER A 162 31.37 6.67 -24.34
N THR A 163 30.85 5.74 -25.13
CA THR A 163 29.51 5.80 -25.69
C THR A 163 28.53 5.31 -24.63
N ALA A 164 27.72 6.22 -24.08
CA ALA A 164 26.65 5.82 -23.17
C ALA A 164 25.48 5.31 -24.02
N VAL A 165 25.14 4.04 -23.86
CA VAL A 165 24.00 3.42 -24.53
C VAL A 165 22.86 3.35 -23.53
N THR A 166 21.73 3.95 -23.88
CA THR A 166 20.50 3.90 -23.07
C THR A 166 19.40 3.26 -23.90
N VAL A 167 18.66 2.33 -23.30
CA VAL A 167 17.57 1.60 -23.94
C VAL A 167 16.30 1.81 -23.13
N GLY A 168 15.19 2.06 -23.82
CA GLY A 168 13.90 2.27 -23.16
C GLY A 168 12.77 2.45 -24.15
N TRP A 169 11.55 2.45 -23.62
CA TRP A 169 10.34 2.70 -24.39
C TRP A 169 10.21 4.18 -24.71
N PHE A 170 9.71 4.49 -25.91
CA PHE A 170 9.39 5.85 -26.31
C PHE A 170 8.07 5.89 -27.11
N PRO A 171 7.22 6.92 -26.95
CA PRO A 171 5.90 6.95 -27.58
C PRO A 171 6.00 7.14 -29.09
N ILE A 172 5.23 6.36 -29.84
CA ILE A 172 5.23 6.39 -31.33
C ILE A 172 4.87 7.79 -31.84
N GLN A 173 3.92 8.46 -31.18
CA GLN A 173 3.43 9.79 -31.55
C GLN A 173 4.51 10.88 -31.50
N CYS A 174 5.60 10.63 -30.78
CA CYS A 174 6.70 11.58 -30.58
C CYS A 174 7.87 11.35 -31.54
N LEU A 175 7.82 10.28 -32.35
CA LEU A 175 8.88 9.86 -33.26
C LEU A 175 8.51 10.15 -34.72
N GLU A 176 9.52 10.52 -35.50
CA GLU A 176 9.45 10.61 -36.96
C GLU A 176 10.41 9.61 -37.59
N LYS A 177 9.90 8.74 -38.46
CA LYS A 177 10.73 7.79 -39.21
C LYS A 177 11.59 8.54 -40.22
N VAL A 178 12.91 8.34 -40.15
CA VAL A 178 13.83 8.85 -41.16
C VAL A 178 13.77 7.92 -42.37
N LYS A 179 13.37 8.45 -43.52
CA LYS A 179 13.48 7.72 -44.79
C LYS A 179 14.93 7.85 -45.25
N LEU A 180 15.67 6.75 -45.20
CA LEU A 180 16.95 6.60 -45.88
C LEU A 180 16.72 6.38 -47.37
#